data_AF-A0A1Z5KTC9-F1
#
_entry.id   AF-A0A1Z5KTC9-F1
#
_cell.length_a   1.000
_cell.length_b   1.000
_cell.length_c   1.000
_cell.angle_alpha   90.00
_cell.angle_beta   90.00
_cell.angle_gamma   90.00
#
_symmetry.space_group_name_H-M   'P 1'
#
loop_
_entity.id
_entity.type
_entity.pdbx_description
1 polymer ?
#
loop_
_entity_poly.entity_id
_entity_poly.type
_entity_poly.pdbx_seq_one_letter_code
_entity_poly.pdbx_strand_id
1 'polypeptide(L)'
;MLLLRRTSTSTSVNVVHDEERLIHKPDLVIDIITVGSMTRPQYQEAQQQTFGSHPSVRHFFRLNEYNDTEIDCHRNLTTEQVHAIRYRCSKGRKKYNTLQYFNRLFASPQYLEKKGNVAGWLCAQKRPIDGLYSIFRDYYAQQSLPDYLFLLDDDTYVQMPAVLDYLQQYDGAHVFAGCLSRVRWMNFSFPYGGWGTFFSHKTLELWRHRLYCQNTKTDFEEFACRRLQENQIGELHLFQDGMSLLELMYRYSADQPYLNFDQWNDVGFCLHSDTALAYFINFYRIAEHAATVPGGGHPRGPIMYYEEDRLLGYNGSVRFAGQQLYGSRKQKKECLHKNDTLCTHSSHLCHYITPQHMIDLFHEQQQL
;
A
#
# COMPACT_ATOMS: atom_id res chain seq x y z
N MET A 1 62.81 -26.98 -20.83
CA MET A 1 62.36 -28.18 -20.10
C MET A 1 63.19 -28.26 -18.82
N LEU A 2 62.66 -27.74 -17.70
CA LEU A 2 63.28 -27.78 -16.38
C LEU A 2 62.17 -27.57 -15.36
N LEU A 3 61.83 -28.66 -14.66
CA LEU A 3 60.85 -28.73 -13.58
C LEU A 3 61.44 -28.12 -12.32
N LEU A 4 60.76 -27.14 -11.71
CA LEU A 4 61.06 -26.68 -10.35
C LEU A 4 59.82 -26.82 -9.46
N ARG A 5 60.00 -27.61 -8.41
CA ARG A 5 59.07 -27.91 -7.32
C ARG A 5 58.63 -26.63 -6.60
N ARG A 6 57.32 -26.49 -6.37
CA ARG A 6 56.76 -25.53 -5.40
C ARG A 6 56.73 -26.17 -4.02
N THR A 7 57.41 -25.55 -3.07
CA THR A 7 57.27 -25.76 -1.63
C THR A 7 56.10 -24.94 -1.12
N SER A 8 55.11 -25.59 -0.50
CA SER A 8 53.98 -24.93 0.16
C SER A 8 54.36 -24.50 1.58
N THR A 9 54.38 -23.20 1.82
CA THR A 9 54.46 -22.60 3.15
C THR A 9 53.04 -22.33 3.67
N SER A 10 52.72 -22.95 4.79
CA SER A 10 51.46 -22.86 5.53
C SER A 10 51.48 -21.59 6.38
N THR A 11 50.88 -20.51 5.89
CA THR A 11 50.52 -19.33 6.70
C THR A 11 49.15 -19.54 7.31
N SER A 12 49.12 -19.75 8.63
CA SER A 12 47.92 -19.73 9.46
C SER A 12 47.32 -18.33 9.47
N VAL A 13 46.18 -18.17 8.81
CA VAL A 13 45.37 -16.95 8.87
C VAL A 13 44.60 -16.99 10.19
N ASN A 14 44.96 -16.12 11.14
CA ASN A 14 44.13 -15.82 12.29
C ASN A 14 42.90 -15.07 11.79
N VAL A 15 41.78 -15.77 11.68
CA VAL A 15 40.46 -15.14 11.51
C VAL A 15 40.11 -14.52 12.84
N VAL A 16 40.30 -13.20 12.93
CA VAL A 16 39.70 -12.39 13.99
C VAL A 16 38.20 -12.47 13.76
N HIS A 17 37.50 -13.20 14.62
CA HIS A 17 36.07 -13.07 14.76
C HIS A 17 35.82 -11.69 15.37
N ASP A 18 35.61 -10.69 14.51
CA ASP A 18 34.92 -9.47 14.91
C ASP A 18 33.51 -9.91 15.35
N GLU A 19 33.31 -10.01 16.66
CA GLU A 19 31.97 -9.92 17.25
C GLU A 19 31.42 -8.55 16.84
N GLU A 20 30.68 -8.52 15.73
CA GLU A 20 29.76 -7.43 15.43
C GLU A 20 28.90 -7.24 16.68
N ARG A 21 29.23 -6.20 17.45
CA ARG A 21 28.28 -5.62 18.40
C ARG A 21 27.01 -5.41 17.61
N LEU A 22 25.99 -6.22 17.88
CA LEU A 22 24.61 -5.96 17.53
C LEU A 22 24.31 -4.57 18.08
N ILE A 23 24.49 -3.54 17.24
CA ILE A 23 23.99 -2.21 17.50
C ILE A 23 22.49 -2.43 17.57
N HIS A 24 21.97 -2.49 18.79
CA HIS A 24 20.55 -2.57 19.03
C HIS A 24 19.96 -1.33 18.38
N LYS A 25 19.41 -1.48 17.17
CA LYS A 25 18.67 -0.39 16.54
C LYS A 25 17.56 -0.02 17.51
N PRO A 26 17.29 1.28 17.73
CA PRO A 26 16.16 1.70 18.54
C PRO A 26 14.88 1.05 17.98
N ASP A 27 13.95 0.72 18.86
CA ASP A 27 12.67 0.14 18.47
C ASP A 27 12.00 1.06 17.45
N LEU A 28 11.59 0.49 16.31
CA LEU A 28 10.91 1.26 15.26
C LEU A 28 9.64 1.89 15.83
N VAL A 29 9.41 3.16 15.51
CA VAL A 29 8.18 3.88 15.84
C VAL A 29 7.20 3.74 14.68
N ILE A 30 6.01 3.20 14.95
CA ILE A 30 5.01 2.91 13.93
C ILE A 30 3.70 3.61 14.26
N ASP A 31 3.08 4.18 13.23
CA ASP A 31 1.67 4.55 13.31
C ASP A 31 0.84 3.61 12.43
N ILE A 32 -0.38 3.31 12.87
CA ILE A 32 -1.30 2.40 12.19
C ILE A 32 -2.58 3.16 11.85
N ILE A 33 -3.02 3.02 10.60
CA ILE A 33 -4.31 3.43 10.08
C ILE A 33 -5.09 2.15 9.79
N THR A 34 -6.20 1.96 10.48
CA THR A 34 -7.16 0.90 10.15
C THR A 34 -8.41 1.47 9.50
N VAL A 35 -8.73 0.96 8.32
CA VAL A 35 -9.90 1.33 7.53
C VAL A 35 -11.00 0.30 7.79
N GLY A 36 -12.02 0.73 8.53
CA GLY A 36 -13.14 -0.14 8.92
C GLY A 36 -14.50 0.46 8.61
N SER A 37 -15.52 -0.07 9.28
CA SER A 37 -16.90 0.41 9.20
C SER A 37 -17.52 0.55 10.59
N MET A 38 -18.33 1.59 10.75
CA MET A 38 -19.13 1.87 11.94
C MET A 38 -20.12 0.75 12.28
N THR A 39 -20.44 -0.12 11.31
CA THR A 39 -21.33 -1.26 11.50
C THR A 39 -20.63 -2.49 12.10
N ARG A 40 -19.30 -2.47 12.18
CA ARG A 40 -18.49 -3.59 12.71
C ARG A 40 -17.28 -3.10 13.55
N PRO A 41 -17.49 -2.20 14.52
CA PRO A 41 -16.39 -1.59 15.29
C PRO A 41 -15.50 -2.61 16.02
N GLN A 42 -16.04 -3.79 16.36
CA GLN A 42 -15.32 -4.86 17.03
C GLN A 42 -14.05 -5.33 16.30
N TYR A 43 -13.98 -5.16 14.98
CA TYR A 43 -12.80 -5.49 14.18
C TYR A 43 -11.62 -4.57 14.52
N GLN A 44 -11.85 -3.26 14.49
CA GLN A 44 -10.83 -2.27 14.85
C GLN A 44 -10.47 -2.32 16.34
N GLU A 45 -11.43 -2.68 17.20
CA GLU A 45 -11.19 -2.91 18.62
C GLU A 45 -10.24 -4.10 18.85
N ALA A 46 -10.48 -5.23 18.19
CA ALA A 46 -9.60 -6.39 18.27
C ALA A 46 -8.20 -6.08 17.75
N GLN A 47 -8.06 -5.36 16.63
CA GLN A 47 -6.76 -4.92 16.14
C GLN A 47 -6.01 -4.05 17.16
N GLN A 48 -6.69 -3.08 17.78
CA GLN A 48 -6.08 -2.22 18.78
C GLN A 48 -5.68 -2.97 20.06
N GLN A 49 -6.50 -3.92 20.52
CA GLN A 49 -6.23 -4.71 21.73
C GLN A 49 -5.13 -5.76 21.53
N THR A 50 -4.90 -6.18 20.28
CA THR A 50 -3.88 -7.16 19.92
C THR A 50 -2.61 -6.44 19.45
N PHE A 51 -2.30 -6.47 18.16
CA PHE A 51 -1.06 -5.93 17.61
C PHE A 51 -0.96 -4.41 17.69
N GLY A 52 -2.10 -3.69 17.71
CA GLY A 52 -2.14 -2.24 17.87
C GLY A 52 -1.73 -1.75 19.26
N SER A 53 -1.60 -2.66 20.23
CA SER A 53 -1.10 -2.35 21.59
C SER A 53 0.41 -2.55 21.74
N HIS A 54 1.09 -3.00 20.68
CA HIS A 54 2.53 -3.28 20.71
C HIS A 54 3.34 -2.01 21.05
N PRO A 55 4.43 -2.07 21.85
CA PRO A 55 5.18 -0.88 22.30
C PRO A 55 5.70 0.04 21.19
N SER A 56 6.00 -0.52 20.01
CA SER A 56 6.37 0.23 18.81
C SER A 56 5.25 1.09 18.22
N VAL A 57 3.98 0.82 18.55
CA VAL A 57 2.84 1.55 18.01
C VAL A 57 2.64 2.84 18.79
N ARG A 58 2.98 3.97 18.18
CA ARG A 58 2.81 5.30 18.74
C ARG A 58 1.36 5.77 18.61
N HIS A 59 0.78 5.66 17.42
CA HIS A 59 -0.62 6.01 17.18
C HIS A 59 -1.38 4.91 16.45
N PHE A 60 -2.63 4.68 16.88
CA PHE A 60 -3.57 3.76 16.26
C PHE A 60 -4.83 4.53 15.84
N PHE A 61 -4.92 4.88 14.56
CA PHE A 61 -6.00 5.65 13.96
C PHE A 61 -7.10 4.73 13.44
N ARG A 62 -8.32 4.91 13.95
CA ARG A 62 -9.51 4.19 13.46
C ARG A 62 -10.26 5.07 12.47
N LEU A 63 -10.36 4.59 11.23
CA LEU A 63 -11.14 5.25 10.20
C LEU A 63 -12.43 4.49 9.93
N ASN A 64 -13.52 5.22 9.80
CA ASN A 64 -14.83 4.72 9.40
C ASN A 64 -15.56 5.80 8.59
N GLU A 65 -16.85 5.62 8.37
CA GLU A 65 -17.71 6.51 7.59
C GLU A 65 -17.70 7.98 8.09
N TYR A 66 -17.43 8.24 9.38
CA TYR A 66 -17.31 9.61 9.90
C TYR A 66 -16.07 10.35 9.41
N ASN A 67 -15.08 9.63 8.88
CA ASN A 67 -13.86 10.19 8.33
C ASN A 67 -13.93 10.39 6.81
N ASP A 68 -15.02 9.94 6.16
CA ASP A 68 -15.19 10.09 4.72
C ASP A 68 -15.49 11.56 4.37
N THR A 69 -14.93 12.04 3.25
CA THR A 69 -15.29 13.37 2.71
C THR A 69 -16.80 13.46 2.41
N GLU A 70 -17.43 12.34 2.07
CA GLU A 70 -18.87 12.20 1.88
C GLU A 70 -19.47 11.32 2.99
N ILE A 71 -19.55 11.85 4.23
CA ILE A 71 -19.96 11.13 5.44
C ILE A 71 -21.25 10.29 5.23
N ASP A 72 -22.27 10.87 4.58
CA ASP A 72 -23.56 10.20 4.36
C ASP A 72 -23.65 9.41 3.05
N CYS A 73 -22.56 9.28 2.29
CA CYS A 73 -22.53 8.55 1.01
C CYS A 73 -23.10 7.14 1.15
N HIS A 74 -22.68 6.42 2.20
CA HIS A 74 -23.06 5.03 2.43
C HIS A 74 -24.56 4.83 2.73
N ARG A 75 -25.29 5.91 3.09
CA ARG A 75 -26.73 5.88 3.41
C ARG A 75 -27.58 6.45 2.28
N ASN A 76 -27.10 7.52 1.67
CA ASN A 76 -27.88 8.32 0.73
C ASN A 76 -27.72 7.84 -0.72
N LEU A 77 -26.67 7.07 -1.02
CA LEU A 77 -26.47 6.52 -2.35
C LEU A 77 -27.26 5.21 -2.53
N THR A 78 -28.15 5.16 -3.53
CA THR A 78 -28.92 3.95 -3.82
C THR A 78 -28.11 2.94 -4.65
N THR A 79 -28.53 1.68 -4.65
CA THR A 79 -27.93 0.63 -5.49
C THR A 79 -27.98 0.99 -6.98
N GLU A 80 -29.09 1.58 -7.45
CA GLU A 80 -29.23 2.05 -8.84
C GLU A 80 -28.21 3.13 -9.17
N GLN A 81 -27.99 4.09 -8.25
CA GLN A 81 -26.99 5.14 -8.40
C GLN A 81 -25.57 4.56 -8.42
N VAL A 82 -25.27 3.56 -7.58
CA VAL A 82 -23.98 2.84 -7.64
C VAL A 82 -23.75 2.21 -9.01
N HIS A 83 -24.77 1.55 -9.57
CA HIS A 83 -24.67 0.98 -10.92
C HIS A 83 -24.51 2.06 -11.99
N ALA A 84 -25.18 3.20 -11.85
CA ALA A 84 -25.03 4.34 -12.76
C ALA A 84 -23.62 4.95 -12.71
N ILE A 85 -23.06 5.15 -11.51
CA ILE A 85 -21.67 5.59 -11.30
C ILE A 85 -20.70 4.59 -11.93
N ARG A 86 -20.85 3.30 -11.64
CA ARG A 86 -20.01 2.25 -12.21
C ARG A 86 -20.10 2.24 -13.74
N TYR A 87 -21.31 2.38 -14.29
CA TYR A 87 -21.51 2.46 -15.73
C TYR A 87 -20.78 3.67 -16.30
N ARG A 88 -20.92 4.85 -15.69
CA ARG A 88 -20.21 6.07 -16.05
C ARG A 88 -18.69 5.88 -16.03
N CYS A 89 -18.14 5.28 -14.98
CA CYS A 89 -16.71 4.94 -14.88
C CYS A 89 -16.28 3.97 -15.99
N SER A 90 -17.08 2.94 -16.29
CA SER A 90 -16.78 1.98 -17.38
C SER A 90 -16.84 2.61 -18.78
N LYS A 91 -17.61 3.68 -18.94
CA LYS A 91 -17.74 4.48 -20.19
C LYS A 91 -16.79 5.67 -20.22
N GLY A 92 -16.11 5.96 -19.11
CA GLY A 92 -15.16 7.04 -18.92
C GLY A 92 -14.01 6.99 -19.93
N ARG A 93 -14.26 7.64 -21.06
CA ARG A 93 -13.39 8.28 -22.07
C ARG A 93 -12.01 7.65 -22.34
N LYS A 94 -11.77 7.36 -23.63
CA LYS A 94 -10.46 7.08 -24.28
C LYS A 94 -9.38 8.18 -24.08
N LYS A 95 -9.65 9.20 -23.26
CA LYS A 95 -8.80 10.39 -23.08
C LYS A 95 -7.59 10.09 -22.17
N TYR A 96 -7.74 9.16 -21.23
CA TYR A 96 -6.76 8.89 -20.18
C TYR A 96 -6.39 7.41 -20.19
N ASN A 97 -5.17 7.08 -20.66
CA ASN A 97 -4.76 5.71 -20.95
C ASN A 97 -4.73 4.83 -19.69
N THR A 98 -4.07 5.29 -18.64
CA THR A 98 -3.93 4.53 -17.39
C THR A 98 -5.28 4.33 -16.69
N LEU A 99 -6.09 5.37 -16.62
CA LEU A 99 -7.44 5.28 -16.06
C LEU A 99 -8.31 4.27 -16.82
N GLN A 100 -8.26 4.25 -18.16
CA GLN A 100 -9.02 3.28 -18.95
C GLN A 100 -8.74 1.84 -18.51
N TYR A 101 -7.50 1.56 -18.13
CA TYR A 101 -7.09 0.25 -17.69
C TYR A 101 -7.57 -0.07 -16.27
N PHE A 102 -7.42 0.87 -15.33
CA PHE A 102 -7.92 0.68 -13.97
C PHE A 102 -9.45 0.59 -13.93
N ASN A 103 -10.17 1.33 -14.78
CA ASN A 103 -11.63 1.24 -14.89
C ASN A 103 -12.13 -0.15 -15.29
N ARG A 104 -11.31 -0.97 -15.99
CA ARG A 104 -11.65 -2.37 -16.27
C ARG A 104 -11.58 -3.25 -15.02
N LEU A 105 -10.74 -2.87 -14.07
CA LEU A 105 -10.61 -3.52 -12.77
C LEU A 105 -11.59 -2.96 -11.75
N PHE A 106 -12.18 -1.80 -12.01
CA PHE A 106 -13.18 -1.16 -11.18
C PHE A 106 -14.50 -1.94 -11.19
N ALA A 107 -14.75 -2.65 -10.09
CA ALA A 107 -16.03 -3.25 -9.70
C ALA A 107 -16.87 -3.88 -10.83
N SER A 108 -16.73 -5.19 -11.06
CA SER A 108 -17.64 -5.89 -11.98
C SER A 108 -19.06 -5.94 -11.40
N PRO A 109 -20.12 -5.94 -12.23
CA PRO A 109 -21.49 -6.06 -11.74
C PRO A 109 -21.69 -7.30 -10.87
N GLN A 110 -21.13 -8.44 -11.28
CA GLN A 110 -21.21 -9.70 -10.53
C GLN A 110 -20.46 -9.65 -9.19
N TYR A 111 -19.48 -8.75 -9.04
CA TYR A 111 -18.80 -8.53 -7.77
C TYR A 111 -19.63 -7.64 -6.85
N LEU A 112 -20.23 -6.57 -7.39
CA LEU A 112 -21.10 -5.65 -6.65
C LEU A 112 -22.35 -6.35 -6.12
N GLU A 113 -22.98 -7.22 -6.92
CA GLU A 113 -24.16 -8.01 -6.52
C GLU A 113 -23.91 -8.93 -5.31
N LYS A 114 -22.65 -9.24 -5.00
CA LYS A 114 -22.28 -10.06 -3.84
C LYS A 114 -22.06 -9.25 -2.57
N LYS A 115 -22.14 -7.93 -2.63
CA LYS A 115 -21.92 -7.04 -1.48
C LYS A 115 -23.23 -6.84 -0.72
N GLY A 116 -23.19 -7.07 0.59
CA GLY A 116 -24.35 -6.81 1.47
C GLY A 116 -24.73 -5.33 1.52
N ASN A 117 -23.76 -4.42 1.38
CA ASN A 117 -23.98 -2.99 1.21
C ASN A 117 -23.12 -2.47 0.05
N VAL A 118 -23.72 -2.40 -1.15
CA VAL A 118 -23.02 -1.98 -2.38
C VAL A 118 -22.62 -0.49 -2.32
N ALA A 119 -23.50 0.35 -1.78
CA ALA A 119 -23.25 1.78 -1.60
C ALA A 119 -22.09 2.01 -0.62
N GLY A 120 -22.15 1.40 0.57
CA GLY A 120 -21.08 1.45 1.55
C GLY A 120 -19.74 0.97 0.99
N TRP A 121 -19.73 -0.09 0.17
CA TRP A 121 -18.51 -0.55 -0.50
C TRP A 121 -17.92 0.47 -1.47
N LEU A 122 -18.78 1.14 -2.27
CA LEU A 122 -18.32 2.16 -3.21
C LEU A 122 -17.78 3.38 -2.48
N CYS A 123 -18.49 3.88 -1.47
CA CYS A 123 -18.06 5.04 -0.68
C CYS A 123 -16.74 4.77 0.07
N ALA A 124 -16.56 3.55 0.58
CA ALA A 124 -15.33 3.13 1.24
C ALA A 124 -14.09 3.17 0.32
N GLN A 125 -14.23 3.26 -1.01
CA GLN A 125 -13.09 3.41 -1.92
C GLN A 125 -12.33 4.73 -1.73
N LYS A 126 -12.98 5.79 -1.23
CA LYS A 126 -12.33 7.07 -0.95
C LYS A 126 -11.68 7.12 0.44
N ARG A 127 -12.18 6.32 1.39
CA ARG A 127 -11.80 6.34 2.81
C ARG A 127 -10.29 6.23 3.08
N PRO A 128 -9.51 5.35 2.43
CA PRO A 128 -8.07 5.29 2.68
C PRO A 128 -7.36 6.59 2.31
N ILE A 129 -7.80 7.27 1.25
CA ILE A 129 -7.22 8.55 0.80
C ILE A 129 -7.63 9.68 1.76
N ASP A 130 -8.92 9.75 2.10
CA ASP A 130 -9.45 10.74 3.05
C ASP A 130 -8.73 10.62 4.41
N GLY A 131 -8.56 9.39 4.87
CA GLY A 131 -7.82 9.03 6.07
C GLY A 131 -6.36 9.44 6.07
N LEU A 132 -5.62 9.04 5.03
CA LEU A 132 -4.22 9.43 4.86
C LEU A 132 -4.07 10.95 4.85
N TYR A 133 -4.92 11.65 4.10
CA TYR A 133 -4.89 13.11 4.04
C TYR A 133 -5.15 13.73 5.42
N SER A 134 -6.18 13.27 6.13
CA SER A 134 -6.52 13.75 7.48
C SER A 134 -5.33 13.62 8.43
N ILE A 135 -4.67 12.47 8.46
CA ILE A 135 -3.56 12.19 9.39
C ILE A 135 -2.30 12.98 9.00
N PHE A 136 -2.04 13.17 7.71
CA PHE A 136 -0.90 13.98 7.30
C PHE A 136 -1.05 15.45 7.69
N ARG A 137 -2.28 15.98 7.83
CA ARG A 137 -2.48 17.32 8.40
C ARG A 137 -1.93 17.41 9.82
N ASP A 138 -2.07 16.35 10.62
CA ASP A 138 -1.50 16.28 11.96
C ASP A 138 0.03 16.18 11.90
N TYR A 139 0.59 15.39 10.98
CA TYR A 139 2.05 15.32 10.79
C TYR A 139 2.67 16.65 10.35
N TYR A 140 1.98 17.45 9.52
CA TYR A 140 2.43 18.80 9.19
C TYR A 140 2.47 19.71 10.42
N ALA A 141 1.45 19.61 11.29
CA ALA A 141 1.37 20.43 12.50
C ALA A 141 2.42 20.03 13.55
N GLN A 142 2.66 18.73 13.71
CA GLN A 142 3.59 18.19 14.72
C GLN A 142 5.05 18.16 14.24
N GLN A 143 5.30 18.28 12.94
CA GLN A 143 6.61 18.13 12.30
C GLN A 143 7.31 16.77 12.60
N SER A 144 6.54 15.74 12.95
CA SER A 144 7.04 14.41 13.27
C SER A 144 6.39 13.36 12.38
N LEU A 145 7.19 12.44 11.86
CA LEU A 145 6.75 11.26 11.10
C LEU A 145 7.20 9.99 11.84
N PRO A 146 6.42 8.89 11.78
CA PRO A 146 6.88 7.60 12.28
C PRO A 146 7.99 7.02 11.38
N ASP A 147 8.68 5.98 11.85
CA ASP A 147 9.59 5.19 11.01
C ASP A 147 8.81 4.43 9.93
N TYR A 148 7.62 3.95 10.27
CA TYR A 148 6.67 3.34 9.34
C TYR A 148 5.22 3.74 9.60
N LEU A 149 4.44 3.90 8.54
CA LEU A 149 2.99 4.03 8.59
C LEU A 149 2.33 2.79 7.97
N PHE A 150 1.47 2.11 8.73
CA PHE A 150 0.71 0.98 8.23
C PHE A 150 -0.70 1.43 7.84
N LEU A 151 -1.15 1.08 6.64
CA LEU A 151 -2.52 1.27 6.18
C LEU A 151 -3.16 -0.11 5.98
N LEU A 152 -4.12 -0.45 6.82
CA LEU A 152 -4.72 -1.78 6.92
C LEU A 152 -6.24 -1.71 6.74
N ASP A 153 -6.86 -2.79 6.27
CA ASP A 153 -8.30 -3.00 6.49
C ASP A 153 -8.54 -3.49 7.93
N ASP A 154 -9.77 -3.34 8.43
CA ASP A 154 -10.16 -3.75 9.78
C ASP A 154 -10.17 -5.27 10.02
N ASP A 155 -10.12 -6.10 8.97
CA ASP A 155 -10.06 -7.56 9.02
C ASP A 155 -8.66 -8.15 8.74
N THR A 156 -7.63 -7.35 9.02
CA THR A 156 -6.21 -7.72 8.84
C THR A 156 -5.50 -7.90 10.17
N TYR A 157 -4.69 -8.95 10.28
CA TYR A 157 -3.85 -9.22 11.44
C TYR A 157 -2.37 -9.07 11.08
N VAL A 158 -1.58 -8.52 12.01
CA VAL A 158 -0.16 -8.27 11.85
C VAL A 158 0.61 -8.87 13.04
N GLN A 159 1.53 -9.79 12.77
CA GLN A 159 2.48 -10.28 13.76
C GLN A 159 3.61 -9.26 13.88
N MET A 160 3.55 -8.39 14.89
CA MET A 160 4.43 -7.22 14.98
C MET A 160 5.92 -7.59 15.01
N PRO A 161 6.40 -8.50 15.87
CA PRO A 161 7.85 -8.80 15.94
C PRO A 161 8.47 -9.16 14.59
N ALA A 162 7.89 -10.11 13.84
CA ALA A 162 8.43 -10.55 12.57
C ALA A 162 8.27 -9.51 11.45
N VAL A 163 7.25 -8.65 11.52
CA VAL A 163 7.13 -7.53 10.58
C VAL A 163 8.18 -6.46 10.89
N LEU A 164 8.39 -6.12 12.16
CA LEU A 164 9.41 -5.16 12.58
C LEU A 164 10.82 -5.61 12.19
N ASP A 165 11.18 -6.86 12.49
CA ASP A 165 12.47 -7.45 12.14
C ASP A 165 12.73 -7.42 10.63
N TYR A 166 11.68 -7.63 9.83
CA TYR A 166 11.79 -7.53 8.37
C TYR A 166 12.02 -6.08 7.92
N LEU A 167 11.26 -5.13 8.47
CA LEU A 167 11.34 -3.72 8.06
C LEU A 167 12.66 -3.05 8.46
N GLN A 168 13.26 -3.42 9.59
CA GLN A 168 14.56 -2.88 10.06
C GLN A 168 15.73 -3.09 9.07
N GLN A 169 15.58 -3.97 8.10
CA GLN A 169 16.59 -4.28 7.08
C GLN A 169 16.65 -3.24 5.95
N TYR A 170 15.75 -2.25 5.95
CA TYR A 170 15.59 -1.28 4.88
C TYR A 170 15.81 0.15 5.39
N ASP A 171 16.57 0.95 4.66
CA ASP A 171 16.90 2.34 5.02
C ASP A 171 16.48 3.38 3.95
N GLY A 172 15.78 2.95 2.89
CA GLY A 172 15.38 3.77 1.76
C GLY A 172 13.90 4.18 1.74
N ALA A 173 13.49 4.85 0.67
CA ALA A 173 12.07 5.16 0.41
C ALA A 173 11.37 3.91 -0.13
N HIS A 174 10.73 3.14 0.74
CA HIS A 174 10.04 1.91 0.37
C HIS A 174 8.55 1.92 0.70
N VAL A 175 7.79 1.23 -0.15
CA VAL A 175 6.40 0.84 0.10
C VAL A 175 6.28 -0.67 -0.01
N PHE A 176 5.79 -1.29 1.05
CA PHE A 176 5.53 -2.72 1.11
C PHE A 176 4.03 -3.00 1.00
N ALA A 177 3.66 -3.95 0.17
CA ALA A 177 2.34 -4.56 0.17
C ALA A 177 2.40 -5.88 0.93
N GLY A 178 1.51 -6.09 1.90
CA GLY A 178 1.40 -7.37 2.60
C GLY A 178 1.20 -8.53 1.63
N CYS A 179 0.38 -8.30 0.60
CA CYS A 179 0.31 -9.12 -0.58
C CYS A 179 0.43 -8.24 -1.83
N LEU A 180 1.50 -8.38 -2.62
CA LEU A 180 1.67 -7.60 -3.84
C LEU A 180 0.89 -8.23 -5.01
N SER A 181 0.12 -7.45 -5.75
CA SER A 181 -0.47 -7.87 -7.02
C SER A 181 0.24 -7.22 -8.20
N ARG A 182 0.77 -8.03 -9.11
CA ARG A 182 1.40 -7.55 -10.35
C ARG A 182 0.47 -7.68 -11.56
N VAL A 183 0.34 -6.60 -12.32
CA VAL A 183 -0.39 -6.56 -13.61
C VAL A 183 0.63 -6.64 -14.74
N ARG A 184 0.78 -7.83 -15.34
CA ARG A 184 1.80 -8.08 -16.37
C ARG A 184 1.75 -7.16 -17.59
N TRP A 185 0.58 -6.66 -17.92
CA TRP A 185 0.36 -5.90 -19.15
C TRP A 185 0.41 -4.38 -18.95
N MET A 186 0.57 -3.90 -17.71
CA MET A 186 0.65 -2.48 -17.37
C MET A 186 1.97 -2.09 -16.69
N ASN A 187 2.93 -3.02 -16.56
CA ASN A 187 4.19 -2.79 -15.84
C ASN A 187 3.97 -2.28 -14.41
N PHE A 188 2.82 -2.63 -13.82
CA PHE A 188 2.30 -2.01 -12.61
C PHE A 188 2.16 -3.02 -11.50
N SER A 189 2.47 -2.59 -10.28
CA SER A 189 2.17 -3.36 -9.07
C SER A 189 1.28 -2.57 -8.13
N PHE A 190 0.39 -3.26 -7.43
CA PHE A 190 -0.54 -2.63 -6.51
C PHE A 190 -0.66 -3.49 -5.25
N PRO A 191 -0.91 -2.88 -4.08
CA PRO A 191 -1.14 -3.64 -2.87
C PRO A 191 -2.46 -4.38 -3.04
N TYR A 192 -2.46 -5.71 -2.96
CA TYR A 192 -3.69 -6.47 -3.09
C TYR A 192 -4.56 -6.22 -1.86
N GLY A 193 -5.75 -5.64 -2.11
CA GLY A 193 -6.69 -5.12 -1.12
C GLY A 193 -6.64 -5.76 0.27
N GLY A 194 -6.60 -4.88 1.28
CA GLY A 194 -6.77 -5.19 2.69
C GLY A 194 -5.60 -5.87 3.40
N TRP A 195 -4.69 -6.56 2.69
CA TRP A 195 -3.49 -7.20 3.28
C TRP A 195 -2.49 -6.25 3.95
N GLY A 196 -2.72 -4.95 3.87
CA GLY A 196 -1.86 -3.92 4.42
C GLY A 196 -0.90 -3.32 3.40
N THR A 197 -0.66 -2.01 3.55
CA THR A 197 0.38 -1.26 2.85
C THR A 197 1.23 -0.54 3.88
N PHE A 198 2.56 -0.71 3.83
CA PHE A 198 3.49 -0.13 4.80
C PHE A 198 4.37 0.89 4.10
N PHE A 199 4.36 2.13 4.59
CA PHE A 199 5.15 3.23 4.06
C PHE A 199 6.32 3.50 4.99
N SER A 200 7.54 3.48 4.47
CA SER A 200 8.73 3.93 5.20
C SER A 200 8.71 5.43 5.46
N HIS A 201 9.46 5.88 6.46
CA HIS A 201 9.68 7.29 6.78
C HIS A 201 9.99 8.14 5.54
N LYS A 202 10.98 7.74 4.74
CA LYS A 202 11.40 8.48 3.54
C LYS A 202 10.30 8.56 2.48
N THR A 203 9.45 7.54 2.37
CA THR A 203 8.26 7.64 1.50
C THR A 203 7.23 8.63 2.06
N LEU A 204 7.04 8.68 3.38
CA LEU A 204 6.16 9.66 4.02
C LEU A 204 6.67 11.10 3.80
N GLU A 205 7.99 11.30 3.79
CA GLU A 205 8.59 12.58 3.41
C GLU A 205 8.23 12.99 1.98
N LEU A 206 8.31 12.05 1.02
CA LEU A 206 7.92 12.31 -0.37
C LEU A 206 6.42 12.57 -0.54
N TRP A 207 5.55 11.90 0.23
CA TRP A 207 4.10 12.16 0.22
C TRP A 207 3.74 13.59 0.64
N ARG A 208 4.47 14.13 1.63
CA ARG A 208 4.28 15.50 2.14
C ARG A 208 5.11 16.55 1.41
N HIS A 209 5.97 16.13 0.48
CA HIS A 209 6.81 17.05 -0.26
C HIS A 209 5.97 17.95 -1.17
N ARG A 210 6.16 19.27 -1.06
CA ARG A 210 5.41 20.28 -1.79
C ARG A 210 5.98 20.42 -3.21
N LEU A 211 5.13 20.35 -4.23
CA LEU A 211 5.55 20.46 -5.63
C LEU A 211 5.38 21.88 -6.15
N TYR A 212 6.42 22.46 -6.74
CA TYR A 212 6.40 23.77 -7.38
C TYR A 212 6.81 23.64 -8.85
N CYS A 213 5.86 23.46 -9.76
CA CYS A 213 6.15 23.06 -11.13
C CYS A 213 6.64 24.21 -12.02
N GLN A 214 6.50 25.46 -11.57
CA GLN A 214 7.07 26.62 -12.27
C GLN A 214 8.52 26.92 -11.88
N ASN A 215 8.98 26.40 -10.74
CA ASN A 215 10.31 26.68 -10.19
C ASN A 215 10.81 25.48 -9.39
N THR A 216 11.00 24.35 -10.09
CA THR A 216 11.42 23.08 -9.48
C THR A 216 12.82 23.21 -8.90
N LYS A 217 13.01 22.75 -7.67
CA LYS A 217 14.27 22.86 -6.91
C LYS A 217 14.97 21.51 -6.70
N THR A 218 14.30 20.41 -6.97
CA THR A 218 14.82 19.05 -6.74
C THR A 218 14.52 18.15 -7.94
N ASP A 219 15.34 17.11 -8.12
CA ASP A 219 15.14 16.09 -9.16
C ASP A 219 13.77 15.39 -9.02
N PHE A 220 13.31 15.22 -7.77
CA PHE A 220 11.98 14.66 -7.50
C PHE A 220 10.86 15.60 -7.99
N GLU A 221 10.94 16.90 -7.70
CA GLU A 221 9.97 17.88 -8.19
C GLU A 221 9.94 17.94 -9.71
N GLU A 222 11.10 18.02 -10.36
CA GLU A 222 11.20 18.04 -11.82
C GLU A 222 10.54 16.80 -12.43
N PHE A 223 10.85 15.62 -11.88
CA PHE A 223 10.27 14.37 -12.34
C PHE A 223 8.75 14.33 -12.12
N ALA A 224 8.28 14.66 -10.90
CA ALA A 224 6.87 14.60 -10.54
C ALA A 224 6.03 15.59 -11.36
N CYS A 225 6.53 16.82 -11.57
CA CYS A 225 5.89 17.83 -12.39
C CYS A 225 5.80 17.41 -13.85
N ARG A 226 6.86 16.79 -14.41
CA ARG A 226 6.80 16.22 -15.76
C ARG A 226 5.75 15.10 -15.86
N ARG A 227 5.68 14.20 -14.88
CA ARG A 227 4.68 13.12 -14.84
C ARG A 227 3.26 13.68 -14.74
N LEU A 228 3.05 14.71 -13.92
CA LEU A 228 1.76 15.40 -13.80
C LEU A 228 1.26 15.96 -15.14
N GLN A 229 2.15 16.47 -16.00
CA GLN A 229 1.78 16.96 -17.34
C GLN A 229 1.24 15.85 -18.26
N GLU A 230 1.57 14.58 -18.00
CA GLU A 230 1.00 13.46 -18.75
C GLU A 230 -0.49 13.24 -18.42
N ASN A 231 -0.95 13.69 -17.25
CA ASN A 231 -2.36 13.71 -16.85
C ASN A 231 -3.07 12.36 -17.04
N GLN A 232 -2.49 11.29 -16.53
CA GLN A 232 -2.85 9.91 -16.91
C GLN A 232 -4.20 9.45 -16.35
N ILE A 233 -4.73 10.14 -15.34
CA ILE A 233 -6.05 9.85 -14.74
C ILE A 233 -6.98 11.07 -14.70
N GLY A 234 -6.57 12.20 -15.24
CA GLY A 234 -7.35 13.45 -15.25
C GLY A 234 -7.05 14.38 -14.08
N GLU A 235 -5.98 14.13 -13.34
CA GLU A 235 -5.59 14.83 -12.12
C GLU A 235 -4.97 16.22 -12.34
N LEU A 236 -4.42 16.52 -13.52
CA LEU A 236 -3.65 17.75 -13.77
C LEU A 236 -4.41 19.03 -13.43
N HIS A 237 -5.68 19.13 -13.80
CA HIS A 237 -6.48 20.34 -13.59
C HIS A 237 -6.80 20.62 -12.12
N LEU A 238 -6.62 19.62 -11.25
CA LEU A 238 -6.83 19.73 -9.81
C LEU A 238 -5.57 20.22 -9.07
N PHE A 239 -4.42 20.14 -9.72
CA PHE A 239 -3.15 20.56 -9.16
C PHE A 239 -3.05 22.08 -9.08
N GLN A 240 -2.49 22.56 -7.99
CA GLN A 240 -2.06 23.94 -7.81
C GLN A 240 -0.62 23.93 -7.30
N ASP A 241 0.20 24.87 -7.77
CA ASP A 241 1.58 25.01 -7.31
C ASP A 241 1.63 25.13 -5.77
N GLY A 242 2.51 24.36 -5.15
CA GLY A 242 2.58 24.20 -3.70
C GLY A 242 1.73 23.06 -3.13
N MET A 243 0.98 22.30 -3.93
CA MET A 243 0.35 21.06 -3.45
C MET A 243 1.36 19.91 -3.31
N SER A 244 1.17 19.05 -2.31
CA SER A 244 1.86 17.74 -2.28
C SER A 244 1.12 16.68 -3.10
N LEU A 245 1.77 15.55 -3.39
CA LEU A 245 1.12 14.44 -4.10
C LEU A 245 -0.05 13.85 -3.31
N LEU A 246 0.04 13.82 -1.98
CA LEU A 246 -1.06 13.37 -1.13
C LEU A 246 -2.27 14.33 -1.22
N GLU A 247 -2.02 15.64 -1.25
CA GLU A 247 -3.08 16.63 -1.46
C GLU A 247 -3.71 16.50 -2.84
N LEU A 248 -2.92 16.27 -3.89
CA LEU A 248 -3.43 16.02 -5.24
C LEU A 248 -4.29 14.74 -5.28
N MET A 249 -3.84 13.66 -4.64
CA MET A 249 -4.61 12.40 -4.54
C MET A 249 -5.94 12.61 -3.82
N TYR A 250 -5.94 13.36 -2.73
CA TYR A 250 -7.16 13.74 -2.00
C TYR A 250 -8.08 14.63 -2.84
N ARG A 251 -7.55 15.65 -3.53
CA ARG A 251 -8.34 16.48 -4.44
C ARG A 251 -8.97 15.63 -5.54
N TYR A 252 -8.24 14.67 -6.10
CA TYR A 252 -8.76 13.74 -7.09
C TYR A 252 -9.89 12.86 -6.56
N SER A 253 -9.80 12.34 -5.33
CA SER A 253 -10.90 11.57 -4.74
C SER A 253 -12.11 12.44 -4.38
N ALA A 254 -11.88 13.68 -3.96
CA ALA A 254 -12.91 14.58 -3.45
C ALA A 254 -13.63 15.43 -4.52
N ASP A 255 -13.00 15.69 -5.69
CA ASP A 255 -13.46 16.68 -6.66
C ASP A 255 -14.91 16.47 -7.13
N GLN A 256 -15.27 15.22 -7.41
CA GLN A 256 -16.58 14.83 -7.91
C GLN A 256 -17.24 13.85 -6.93
N PRO A 257 -18.09 14.35 -6.02
CA PRO A 257 -18.78 13.52 -5.01
C PRO A 257 -19.68 12.47 -5.66
N TYR A 258 -19.68 11.24 -5.14
CA TYR A 258 -20.60 10.18 -5.60
C TYR A 258 -22.07 10.58 -5.42
N LEU A 259 -22.40 11.30 -4.35
CA LEU A 259 -23.77 11.77 -4.11
C LEU A 259 -24.29 12.73 -5.19
N ASN A 260 -23.40 13.35 -5.96
CA ASN A 260 -23.73 14.29 -7.05
C ASN A 260 -23.28 13.76 -8.41
N PHE A 261 -23.26 12.44 -8.62
CA PHE A 261 -22.71 11.83 -9.85
C PHE A 261 -23.39 12.25 -11.16
N ASP A 262 -24.65 12.66 -11.10
CA ASP A 262 -25.39 13.20 -12.25
C ASP A 262 -24.83 14.55 -12.73
N GLN A 263 -24.23 15.31 -11.82
CA GLN A 263 -23.64 16.63 -12.08
C GLN A 263 -22.17 16.57 -12.48
N TRP A 264 -21.56 15.38 -12.49
CA TRP A 264 -20.15 15.26 -12.87
C TRP A 264 -19.91 15.86 -14.26
N ASN A 265 -18.88 16.67 -14.39
CA ASN A 265 -18.48 17.29 -15.66
C ASN A 265 -17.16 16.71 -16.21
N ASP A 266 -16.43 15.93 -15.40
CA ASP A 266 -15.27 15.16 -15.82
C ASP A 266 -15.39 13.67 -15.40
N VAL A 267 -14.24 12.99 -15.22
CA VAL A 267 -14.14 11.55 -14.93
C VAL A 267 -14.82 11.17 -13.61
N GLY A 268 -14.61 11.98 -12.58
CA GLY A 268 -14.85 11.63 -11.18
C GLY A 268 -13.92 10.55 -10.63
N PHE A 269 -14.18 10.08 -9.40
CA PHE A 269 -13.33 9.08 -8.76
C PHE A 269 -13.74 7.65 -9.18
N CYS A 270 -13.04 7.13 -10.20
CA CYS A 270 -13.34 5.84 -10.83
C CYS A 270 -12.28 4.76 -10.56
N LEU A 271 -11.59 4.84 -9.42
CA LEU A 271 -10.52 3.92 -9.04
C LEU A 271 -10.90 3.14 -7.79
N HIS A 272 -10.45 1.88 -7.71
CA HIS A 272 -10.43 1.19 -6.42
C HIS A 272 -9.32 1.80 -5.56
N SER A 273 -9.49 1.84 -4.24
CA SER A 273 -8.56 2.52 -3.33
C SER A 273 -7.11 2.03 -3.50
N ASP A 274 -6.90 0.72 -3.61
CA ASP A 274 -5.59 0.11 -3.86
C ASP A 274 -4.97 0.53 -5.21
N THR A 275 -5.77 0.65 -6.27
CA THR A 275 -5.30 1.11 -7.59
C THR A 275 -4.96 2.59 -7.57
N ALA A 276 -5.71 3.42 -6.83
CA ALA A 276 -5.41 4.84 -6.66
C ALA A 276 -4.10 5.02 -5.90
N LEU A 277 -3.92 4.34 -4.76
CA LEU A 277 -2.66 4.37 -4.02
C LEU A 277 -1.49 3.93 -4.90
N ALA A 278 -1.63 2.78 -5.56
CA ALA A 278 -0.59 2.26 -6.43
C ALA A 278 -0.26 3.21 -7.58
N TYR A 279 -1.28 3.85 -8.18
CA TYR A 279 -1.12 4.90 -9.20
C TYR A 279 -0.13 5.97 -8.72
N PHE A 280 -0.44 6.61 -7.60
CA PHE A 280 0.42 7.67 -7.08
C PHE A 280 1.79 7.16 -6.66
N ILE A 281 1.89 5.94 -6.10
CA ILE A 281 3.16 5.34 -5.68
C ILE A 281 4.11 5.13 -6.86
N ASN A 282 3.66 4.39 -7.86
CA ASN A 282 4.52 3.97 -8.96
C ASN A 282 4.74 5.10 -9.96
N PHE A 283 3.67 5.82 -10.34
CA PHE A 283 3.72 6.79 -11.43
C PHE A 283 4.57 8.01 -11.07
N TYR A 284 4.43 8.50 -9.83
CA TYR A 284 5.24 9.61 -9.31
C TYR A 284 6.53 9.17 -8.62
N ARG A 285 6.81 7.87 -8.57
CA ARG A 285 8.05 7.28 -8.01
C ARG A 285 8.36 7.73 -6.58
N ILE A 286 7.36 7.73 -5.71
CA ILE A 286 7.55 8.03 -4.26
C ILE A 286 8.14 6.84 -3.47
N ALA A 287 8.63 5.83 -4.19
CA ALA A 287 9.37 4.70 -3.66
C ALA A 287 10.48 4.26 -4.63
N GLU A 288 11.54 3.71 -4.06
CA GLU A 288 12.63 3.07 -4.75
C GLU A 288 12.15 1.85 -5.53
N HIS A 289 12.91 1.50 -6.56
CA HIS A 289 12.51 0.43 -7.47
C HIS A 289 12.72 -0.94 -6.80
N ALA A 290 11.77 -1.87 -6.97
CA ALA A 290 11.86 -3.18 -6.31
C ALA A 290 13.16 -3.95 -6.63
N ALA A 291 13.65 -3.80 -7.86
CA ALA A 291 14.91 -4.39 -8.33
C ALA A 291 16.21 -3.84 -7.71
N THR A 292 16.20 -2.70 -7.00
CA THR A 292 17.42 -2.14 -6.39
C THR A 292 17.67 -2.65 -4.97
N VAL A 293 16.77 -3.47 -4.42
CA VAL A 293 16.84 -3.99 -3.06
C VAL A 293 17.63 -5.31 -3.00
N PRO A 294 18.67 -5.43 -2.16
CA PRO A 294 19.33 -6.71 -1.87
C PRO A 294 18.33 -7.74 -1.33
N GLY A 295 18.25 -8.92 -1.94
CA GLY A 295 17.29 -9.96 -1.53
C GLY A 295 15.87 -9.79 -2.09
N GLY A 296 15.57 -8.67 -2.75
CA GLY A 296 14.37 -8.46 -3.59
C GLY A 296 14.39 -9.29 -4.88
N GLY A 297 15.05 -10.45 -4.86
CA GLY A 297 15.39 -11.27 -6.01
C GLY A 297 14.17 -11.50 -6.87
N HIS A 298 14.15 -10.86 -8.03
CA HIS A 298 13.27 -11.26 -9.11
C HIS A 298 13.55 -12.75 -9.37
N PRO A 299 12.52 -13.60 -9.34
CA PRO A 299 12.66 -15.03 -9.54
C PRO A 299 13.19 -15.25 -10.96
N ARG A 300 14.51 -15.46 -11.07
CA ARG A 300 15.29 -15.91 -12.24
C ARG A 300 14.51 -15.88 -13.56
N GLY A 301 14.48 -14.72 -14.19
CA GLY A 301 13.94 -14.51 -15.54
C GLY A 301 14.50 -13.21 -16.09
N PRO A 302 14.55 -13.04 -17.44
CA PRO A 302 15.05 -11.81 -18.05
C PRO A 302 14.30 -10.63 -17.47
N ILE A 303 15.07 -9.73 -16.87
CA ILE A 303 14.60 -8.63 -16.05
C ILE A 303 13.74 -7.74 -16.94
N MET A 304 12.42 -7.82 -16.80
CA MET A 304 11.60 -6.70 -17.23
C MET A 304 11.71 -5.67 -16.11
N TYR A 305 12.68 -4.74 -16.28
CA TYR A 305 12.77 -3.52 -15.50
C TYR A 305 11.54 -2.68 -15.82
N TYR A 306 10.47 -2.95 -15.08
CA TYR A 306 9.23 -2.23 -15.21
C TYR A 306 9.37 -0.94 -14.43
N GLU A 307 9.51 0.18 -15.14
CA GLU A 307 9.74 1.51 -14.55
C GLU A 307 8.73 1.85 -13.44
N GLU A 308 7.49 1.35 -13.59
CA GLU A 308 6.35 1.49 -12.69
C GLU A 308 6.12 0.30 -11.71
N ASP A 309 7.14 -0.48 -11.37
CA ASP A 309 7.10 -1.53 -10.32
C ASP A 309 7.90 -1.09 -9.06
N ARG A 310 7.29 -0.24 -8.24
CA ARG A 310 7.93 0.37 -7.05
C ARG A 310 7.49 -0.23 -5.72
N LEU A 311 6.44 -1.05 -5.70
CA LEU A 311 6.00 -1.72 -4.47
C LEU A 311 6.76 -3.04 -4.27
N LEU A 312 7.10 -3.31 -3.03
CA LEU A 312 7.70 -4.56 -2.58
C LEU A 312 6.62 -5.47 -2.00
N GLY A 313 6.63 -6.77 -2.34
CA GLY A 313 5.84 -7.74 -1.61
C GLY A 313 6.51 -8.04 -0.27
N TYR A 314 5.79 -7.85 0.85
CA TYR A 314 6.30 -8.21 2.17
C TYR A 314 6.70 -9.68 2.20
N ASN A 315 7.90 -9.99 2.70
CA ASN A 315 8.46 -11.34 2.67
C ASN A 315 8.50 -11.93 1.22
N GLY A 316 8.53 -11.10 0.18
CA GLY A 316 8.43 -11.56 -1.22
C GLY A 316 7.05 -12.12 -1.62
N SER A 317 6.00 -11.77 -0.88
CA SER A 317 4.62 -12.22 -1.13
C SER A 317 4.04 -11.53 -2.37
N VAL A 318 3.85 -12.31 -3.43
CA VAL A 318 3.39 -11.82 -4.73
C VAL A 318 2.30 -12.74 -5.28
N ARG A 319 1.26 -12.12 -5.82
CA ARG A 319 0.29 -12.72 -6.72
C ARG A 319 0.33 -12.01 -8.08
N PHE A 320 -0.07 -12.74 -9.11
CA PHE A 320 -0.19 -12.20 -10.47
C PHE A 320 -1.67 -12.09 -10.84
N ALA A 321 -2.07 -10.92 -11.35
CA ALA A 321 -3.34 -10.76 -12.02
C ALA A 321 -3.22 -11.25 -13.47
N GLY A 322 -4.10 -12.16 -13.91
CA GLY A 322 -4.07 -12.77 -15.25
C GLY A 322 -3.52 -14.20 -15.26
N GLN A 323 -2.91 -14.62 -16.38
CA GLN A 323 -2.43 -15.98 -16.58
C GLN A 323 -1.25 -16.31 -15.63
N GLN A 324 -1.48 -17.23 -14.70
CA GLN A 324 -0.46 -17.72 -13.77
C GLN A 324 0.54 -18.61 -14.51
N LEU A 325 1.84 -18.28 -14.44
CA LEU A 325 2.88 -19.23 -14.85
C LEU A 325 3.12 -20.28 -13.77
N TYR A 326 3.62 -21.44 -14.20
CA TYR A 326 4.15 -22.46 -13.32
C TYR A 326 5.26 -21.86 -12.42
N GLY A 327 5.11 -21.97 -11.10
CA GLY A 327 6.00 -21.35 -10.09
C GLY A 327 5.40 -20.16 -9.34
N SER A 328 4.38 -19.47 -9.89
CA SER A 328 3.72 -18.32 -9.24
C SER A 328 3.02 -18.66 -7.92
N ARG A 329 2.62 -19.92 -7.71
CA ARG A 329 2.02 -20.37 -6.43
C ARG A 329 3.01 -20.33 -5.27
N LYS A 330 4.30 -20.62 -5.51
CA LYS A 330 5.33 -20.61 -4.45
C LYS A 330 5.65 -19.21 -3.93
N GLN A 331 5.32 -18.18 -4.70
CA GLN A 331 5.58 -16.78 -4.36
C GLN A 331 4.45 -16.13 -3.57
N LYS A 332 3.32 -16.82 -3.38
CA LYS A 332 2.17 -16.24 -2.68
C LYS A 332 2.50 -15.97 -1.21
N LYS A 333 3.20 -16.87 -0.52
CA LYS A 333 3.65 -16.70 0.88
C LYS A 333 2.54 -16.10 1.75
N GLU A 334 2.69 -14.88 2.26
CA GLU A 334 1.68 -14.24 3.11
C GLU A 334 0.32 -14.17 2.42
N CYS A 335 0.24 -13.96 1.09
CA CYS A 335 -1.02 -13.97 0.33
C CYS A 335 -1.86 -15.27 0.46
N LEU A 336 -1.33 -16.32 1.09
CA LEU A 336 -2.04 -17.58 1.38
C LEU A 336 -2.81 -17.56 2.71
N HIS A 337 -2.41 -16.73 3.68
CA HIS A 337 -2.96 -16.67 5.04
C HIS A 337 -4.28 -15.89 5.10
N LYS A 338 -5.24 -16.31 4.28
CA LYS A 338 -6.58 -15.71 4.20
C LYS A 338 -7.52 -16.46 5.13
N ASN A 339 -8.41 -15.76 5.82
CA ASN A 339 -9.39 -16.31 6.76
C ASN A 339 -8.81 -17.09 7.96
N ASP A 340 -9.65 -17.31 8.95
CA ASP A 340 -9.31 -17.95 10.22
C ASP A 340 -8.71 -19.36 10.06
N THR A 341 -9.05 -20.07 8.97
CA THR A 341 -8.56 -21.45 8.75
C THR A 341 -7.13 -21.50 8.24
N LEU A 342 -6.68 -20.49 7.47
CA LEU A 342 -5.34 -20.51 6.86
C LEU A 342 -4.36 -19.57 7.56
N CYS A 343 -4.85 -18.72 8.47
CA CYS A 343 -4.02 -17.87 9.30
C CYS A 343 -3.69 -18.59 10.61
N THR A 344 -2.40 -18.81 10.88
CA THR A 344 -1.90 -19.51 12.06
C THR A 344 -0.94 -18.62 12.85
N HIS A 345 -0.51 -19.02 14.05
CA HIS A 345 0.46 -18.26 14.85
C HIS A 345 1.79 -17.98 14.11
N SER A 346 2.14 -18.80 13.11
CA SER A 346 3.33 -18.63 12.26
C SER A 346 3.13 -17.68 11.08
N SER A 347 1.90 -17.23 10.84
CA SER A 347 1.60 -16.25 9.78
C SER A 347 2.03 -14.85 10.22
N HIS A 348 2.81 -14.16 9.39
CA HIS A 348 3.26 -12.81 9.72
C HIS A 348 2.17 -11.78 9.43
N LEU A 349 1.42 -12.01 8.35
CA LEU A 349 0.27 -11.20 7.95
C LEU A 349 -0.89 -12.11 7.59
N CYS A 350 -2.09 -11.69 7.95
CA CYS A 350 -3.33 -12.36 7.58
C CYS A 350 -4.42 -11.37 7.18
N HIS A 351 -5.37 -11.81 6.37
CA HIS A 351 -6.48 -10.99 5.90
C HIS A 351 -7.80 -11.78 5.86
N TYR A 352 -8.94 -11.08 5.95
CA TYR A 352 -10.27 -11.66 6.16
C TYR A 352 -10.41 -12.43 7.48
N ILE A 353 -9.78 -11.94 8.54
CA ILE A 353 -9.74 -12.58 9.85
C ILE A 353 -10.84 -12.03 10.76
N THR A 354 -11.50 -12.91 11.53
CA THR A 354 -12.50 -12.48 12.51
C THR A 354 -11.85 -11.85 13.76
N PRO A 355 -12.56 -10.97 14.49
CA PRO A 355 -12.03 -10.35 15.71
C PRO A 355 -11.57 -11.37 16.74
N GLN A 356 -12.35 -12.45 16.93
CA GLN A 356 -12.01 -13.51 17.87
C GLN A 356 -10.70 -14.21 17.48
N HIS A 357 -10.54 -14.55 16.19
CA HIS A 357 -9.33 -15.21 15.72
C HIS A 357 -8.08 -14.32 15.86
N MET A 358 -8.21 -13.00 15.70
CA MET A 358 -7.10 -12.07 16.00
C MET A 358 -6.66 -12.15 17.46
N ILE A 359 -7.62 -12.20 18.39
CA ILE A 359 -7.37 -12.32 19.83
C ILE A 359 -6.71 -13.66 20.15
N ASP A 360 -7.21 -14.74 19.57
CA ASP A 360 -6.67 -16.09 19.77
C ASP A 360 -5.21 -16.17 19.31
N LEU A 361 -4.90 -15.68 18.10
CA LEU A 361 -3.54 -15.60 17.57
C LEU A 361 -2.60 -14.78 18.46
N PHE A 362 -3.08 -13.66 18.98
CA PHE A 362 -2.29 -12.81 19.87
C PHE A 362 -1.96 -13.54 21.18
N HIS A 363 -2.92 -14.23 21.78
CA HIS A 363 -2.69 -15.01 23.00
C HIS A 363 -1.76 -16.20 22.77
N GLU A 364 -1.90 -16.92 21.66
CA GLU A 364 -0.96 -17.99 21.29
C GLU A 364 0.48 -17.47 21.20
N GLN A 365 0.68 -16.27 20.66
CA GLN A 365 2.00 -15.65 20.52
C GLN A 365 2.62 -15.20 21.84
N GLN A 366 1.81 -14.87 22.86
CA GLN A 366 2.30 -14.51 24.19
C GLN A 366 2.73 -15.72 25.04
N GLN A 367 2.40 -16.95 24.60
CA GLN A 367 2.72 -18.19 25.30
C GLN A 367 4.00 -18.86 24.79
N LEU A 368 4.55 -18.38 23.67
CA LEU A 368 5.80 -18.81 23.04
C LEU A 368 6.96 -17.93 23.50
#